data_AF-A0A4Q3TZC3-F1
#
_entry.id   AF-A0A4Q3TZC3-F1
#
_cell.length_a   1.000
_cell.length_b   1.000
_cell.length_c   1.000
_cell.angle_alpha   90.00
_cell.angle_beta   90.00
_cell.angle_gamma   90.00
#
_symmetry.space_group_name_H-M   'P 1'
#
loop_
_entity.id
_entity.type
_entity.pdbx_description
1 polymer ?
#
loop_
_entity_poly.entity_id
_entity_poly.type
_entity_poly.pdbx_seq_one_letter_code
_entity_poly.pdbx_strand_id
1 'polypeptide(L)'
;MLREGTYAINLAQFVVIAGPKEVHYLPIGGKDETATILRIAEQIAGQNGFAPIVIDGSTDQIGIVTVHDGPSLRQGDIIAPTVGDSRTDENYHNNFQDPQAFLRAGGFRGRQYQVLSEGTYWINRLFASVELKPKTHVQVGEVGVVVSYYGERGEDVSGEAFRHGELCKKGGRGIWDEALLPGKYAFNPYAGEVIMVPTINIILKWIATDTGVHKLDATLREIGLITKDAFEPELPLSVVVNIDYRKAPHVIQRFGSVKNLIEQSLDPLVSSYFKNQGQQRTLIELIQERSEIQQMATVDMRARFADYDLALQEVLIGTPHSQRGDTQIENILAQLRERQVAVEQSETYKKQEEAQAGLRSLNEAKAVASRQTDLTDSKVQIAIEVNQADAAAQRAEKDAQRNITIAEADARQTILRAEAESKQTVLRAKADSERTVLLANAEAESKARVQIAEALGIREVRKAYGSSSIMVKQKMIGQIADALKDTKHPLVPHSVVSMGAGAEGGNESPLTQMLT
;
A
#
# COMPACT_ATOMS: atom_id res chain seq x y z
N MET A 1 -23.03 -34.42 71.71
CA MET A 1 -22.63 -33.01 71.85
C MET A 1 -23.86 -32.18 72.07
N LEU A 2 -23.82 -31.26 73.04
CA LEU A 2 -24.89 -30.30 73.27
C LEU A 2 -24.50 -29.01 72.56
N ARG A 3 -25.46 -28.39 71.87
CA ARG A 3 -25.27 -27.06 71.28
C ARG A 3 -25.53 -26.00 72.34
N GLU A 4 -25.34 -24.73 72.02
CA GLU A 4 -25.75 -23.67 72.92
C GLU A 4 -27.26 -23.76 73.21
N GLY A 5 -27.63 -23.76 74.48
CA GLY A 5 -29.01 -23.92 74.91
C GLY A 5 -29.14 -24.29 76.38
N THR A 6 -30.38 -24.27 76.88
CA THR A 6 -30.69 -24.69 78.24
C THR A 6 -31.11 -26.16 78.22
N TYR A 7 -30.38 -27.00 78.95
CA TYR A 7 -30.66 -28.44 79.06
C TYR A 7 -30.87 -28.84 80.52
N ALA A 8 -31.92 -29.61 80.78
CA ALA A 8 -32.09 -30.30 82.05
C ALA A 8 -31.47 -31.69 81.95
N ILE A 9 -30.33 -31.90 82.61
CA ILE A 9 -29.57 -33.16 82.55
C ILE A 9 -29.47 -33.76 83.95
N ASN A 10 -29.75 -35.06 84.05
CA ASN A 10 -29.57 -35.80 85.29
C ASN A 10 -28.07 -36.09 85.55
N LEU A 11 -27.47 -35.33 86.46
CA LEU A 11 -26.05 -35.45 86.82
C LEU A 11 -25.70 -36.75 87.55
N ALA A 12 -26.69 -37.52 88.01
CA ALA A 12 -26.46 -38.86 88.55
C ALA A 12 -26.20 -39.91 87.45
N GLN A 13 -26.60 -39.62 86.21
CA GLN A 13 -26.42 -40.53 85.06
C GLN A 13 -25.36 -40.03 84.07
N PHE A 14 -25.10 -38.72 84.02
CA PHE A 14 -24.24 -38.13 83.02
C PHE A 14 -23.22 -37.18 83.64
N VAL A 15 -21.99 -37.22 83.11
CA VAL A 15 -20.96 -36.21 83.31
C VAL A 15 -21.07 -35.20 82.17
N VAL A 16 -21.28 -33.93 82.50
CA VAL A 16 -21.40 -32.83 81.54
C VAL A 16 -20.12 -32.01 81.59
N ILE A 17 -19.42 -31.91 80.47
CA ILE A 17 -18.22 -31.09 80.33
C ILE A 17 -18.59 -29.89 79.46
N ALA A 18 -18.71 -28.71 80.06
CA ALA A 18 -19.14 -27.45 79.45
C ALA A 18 -17.96 -26.47 79.29
N GLY A 19 -16.82 -26.96 78.81
CA GLY A 19 -15.59 -26.18 78.64
C GLY A 19 -14.41 -26.70 79.45
N PRO A 20 -13.26 -26.02 79.41
CA PRO A 20 -12.01 -26.49 80.05
C PRO A 20 -12.07 -26.51 81.59
N LYS A 21 -13.00 -25.77 82.21
CA LYS A 21 -13.08 -25.61 83.68
C LYS A 21 -14.45 -25.90 84.27
N GLU A 22 -15.46 -26.15 83.44
CA GLU A 22 -16.84 -26.35 83.87
C GLU A 22 -17.22 -27.80 83.63
N VAL A 23 -17.09 -28.62 84.69
CA VAL A 23 -17.49 -30.02 84.68
C VAL A 23 -18.59 -30.21 85.72
N HIS A 24 -19.78 -30.62 85.28
CA HIS A 24 -20.92 -30.90 86.13
C HIS A 24 -21.15 -32.41 86.20
N TYR A 25 -21.06 -32.97 87.39
CA TYR A 25 -21.34 -34.38 87.65
C TYR A 25 -21.72 -34.58 89.11
N LEU A 26 -22.41 -35.66 89.44
CA LEU A 26 -22.61 -36.08 90.83
C LEU A 26 -21.35 -36.84 91.28
N PRO A 27 -20.58 -36.34 92.26
CA PRO A 27 -19.38 -37.03 92.74
C PRO A 27 -19.78 -38.25 93.59
N ILE A 28 -19.95 -39.40 92.94
CA ILE A 28 -20.25 -40.68 93.60
C ILE A 28 -18.97 -41.50 93.85
N GLY A 29 -17.91 -41.27 93.08
CA GLY A 29 -16.67 -42.05 93.13
C GLY A 29 -15.48 -41.43 93.87
N GLY A 30 -14.37 -42.19 93.93
CA GLY A 30 -13.12 -41.81 94.59
C GLY A 30 -12.29 -40.74 93.87
N LYS A 31 -11.14 -40.38 94.45
CA LYS A 31 -10.21 -39.37 93.89
C LYS A 31 -9.74 -39.70 92.46
N ASP A 32 -9.63 -40.99 92.13
CA ASP A 32 -9.14 -41.47 90.84
C ASP A 32 -10.13 -41.22 89.69
N GLU A 33 -11.44 -41.33 89.94
CA GLU A 33 -12.47 -41.05 88.95
C GLU A 33 -12.51 -39.55 88.62
N THR A 34 -12.40 -38.71 89.65
CA THR A 34 -12.32 -37.25 89.48
C THR A 34 -11.09 -36.85 88.67
N ALA A 35 -9.93 -37.44 88.95
CA ALA A 35 -8.71 -37.21 88.17
C ALA A 35 -8.85 -37.64 86.70
N THR A 36 -9.56 -38.75 86.45
CA THR A 36 -9.81 -39.26 85.09
C THR A 36 -10.71 -38.32 84.29
N ILE A 37 -11.80 -37.83 84.89
CA ILE A 37 -12.74 -36.88 84.25
C ILE A 37 -12.03 -35.57 83.91
N LEU A 38 -11.21 -35.05 84.83
CA LEU A 38 -10.42 -33.83 84.59
C LEU A 38 -9.43 -34.01 83.44
N ARG A 39 -8.72 -35.14 83.37
CA ARG A 39 -7.82 -35.45 82.25
C ARG A 39 -8.55 -35.48 80.91
N ILE A 40 -9.77 -36.06 80.86
CA ILE A 40 -10.59 -36.07 79.64
C ILE A 40 -11.00 -34.65 79.26
N ALA A 41 -11.43 -33.83 80.22
CA ALA A 41 -11.78 -32.43 79.97
C ALA A 41 -10.59 -31.61 79.44
N GLU A 42 -9.40 -31.81 80.02
CA GLU A 42 -8.15 -31.20 79.53
C GLU A 42 -7.79 -31.66 78.12
N GLN A 43 -7.97 -32.95 77.80
CA GLN A 43 -7.71 -33.47 76.46
C GLN A 43 -8.68 -32.87 75.42
N ILE A 44 -9.96 -32.76 75.75
CA ILE A 44 -10.97 -32.11 74.88
C ILE A 44 -10.62 -30.64 74.68
N ALA A 45 -10.23 -29.94 75.76
CA ALA A 45 -9.80 -28.54 75.69
C ALA A 45 -8.56 -28.37 74.81
N GLY A 46 -7.53 -29.21 74.99
CA GLY A 46 -6.30 -29.17 74.21
C GLY A 46 -6.49 -29.41 72.71
N GLN A 47 -7.57 -30.09 72.33
CA GLN A 47 -7.96 -30.33 70.93
C GLN A 47 -8.97 -29.32 70.37
N ASN A 48 -9.24 -28.23 71.11
CA ASN A 48 -10.30 -27.25 70.78
C ASN A 48 -11.69 -27.89 70.62
N GLY A 49 -12.01 -28.90 71.43
CA GLY A 49 -13.23 -29.70 71.33
C GLY A 49 -14.54 -28.99 71.65
N PHE A 50 -14.49 -27.81 72.25
CA PHE A 50 -15.66 -26.98 72.57
C PHE A 50 -15.96 -25.93 71.50
N ALA A 51 -15.01 -25.66 70.60
CA ALA A 51 -15.18 -24.70 69.52
C ALA A 51 -15.64 -25.42 68.24
N PRO A 52 -16.58 -24.83 67.47
CA PRO A 52 -16.91 -25.37 66.17
C PRO A 52 -15.73 -25.19 65.21
N ILE A 53 -15.66 -26.06 64.20
CA ILE A 53 -14.74 -25.89 63.09
C ILE A 53 -15.40 -24.94 62.11
N VAL A 54 -14.83 -23.74 61.99
CA VAL A 54 -15.28 -22.72 61.05
C VAL A 54 -14.34 -22.73 59.85
N ILE A 55 -14.87 -23.13 58.70
CA ILE A 55 -14.20 -23.01 57.41
C ILE A 55 -14.80 -21.78 56.74
N ASP A 56 -14.07 -20.67 56.83
CA ASP A 56 -14.48 -19.42 56.20
C ASP A 56 -14.39 -19.53 54.67
N GLY A 57 -15.37 -18.97 53.97
CA GLY A 57 -15.36 -18.90 52.52
C GLY A 57 -14.33 -17.91 51.97
N SER A 58 -13.86 -16.97 52.79
CA SER A 58 -12.83 -16.01 52.40
C SER A 58 -11.45 -16.65 52.21
N THR A 59 -11.17 -17.78 52.87
CA THR A 59 -9.83 -18.38 52.92
C THR A 59 -9.62 -19.51 51.90
N ASP A 60 -10.64 -19.87 51.12
CA ASP A 60 -10.60 -20.96 50.12
C ASP A 60 -10.02 -22.27 50.68
N GLN A 61 -10.36 -22.61 51.92
CA GLN A 61 -9.89 -23.82 52.58
C GLN A 61 -10.89 -24.97 52.48
N ILE A 62 -10.38 -26.19 52.66
CA ILE A 62 -11.13 -27.43 52.86
C ILE A 62 -10.70 -28.08 54.17
N GLY A 63 -11.64 -28.76 54.83
CA GLY A 63 -11.35 -29.57 56.00
C GLY A 63 -11.19 -31.03 55.62
N ILE A 64 -10.00 -31.58 55.84
CA ILE A 64 -9.73 -33.01 55.70
C ILE A 64 -10.01 -33.69 57.03
N VAL A 65 -10.92 -34.65 57.03
CA VAL A 65 -11.37 -35.34 58.25
C VAL A 65 -10.60 -36.64 58.43
N THR A 66 -10.08 -36.85 59.64
CA THR A 66 -9.51 -38.12 60.08
C THR A 66 -10.33 -38.65 61.25
N VAL A 67 -11.00 -39.78 61.04
CA VAL A 67 -11.83 -40.44 62.06
C VAL A 67 -10.95 -41.39 62.89
N HIS A 68 -11.12 -41.38 64.21
CA HIS A 68 -10.32 -42.19 65.14
C HIS A 68 -11.02 -43.47 65.60
N ASP A 69 -12.34 -43.56 65.40
CA ASP A 69 -13.18 -44.65 65.90
C ASP A 69 -13.86 -45.43 64.74
N GLY A 70 -14.16 -46.71 64.96
CA GLY A 70 -14.75 -47.61 63.97
C GLY A 70 -13.79 -48.70 63.43
N PRO A 71 -14.27 -49.55 62.51
CA PRO A 71 -13.47 -50.62 61.91
C PRO A 71 -12.27 -50.05 61.13
N SER A 72 -11.16 -50.79 61.12
CA SER A 72 -9.97 -50.43 60.34
C SER A 72 -10.22 -50.55 58.83
N LEU A 73 -9.50 -49.74 58.04
CA LEU A 73 -9.46 -49.88 56.58
C LEU A 73 -9.04 -51.28 56.17
N ARG A 74 -9.50 -51.69 54.98
CA ARG A 74 -9.05 -52.93 54.32
C ARG A 74 -7.57 -52.80 53.95
N GLN A 75 -6.89 -53.94 53.91
CA GLN A 75 -5.47 -53.97 53.55
C GLN A 75 -5.27 -53.49 52.11
N GLY A 76 -4.47 -52.43 51.93
CA GLY A 76 -4.18 -51.83 50.63
C GLY A 76 -4.86 -50.47 50.39
N ASP A 77 -5.91 -50.15 51.17
CA ASP A 77 -6.58 -48.85 51.12
C ASP A 77 -5.90 -47.86 52.07
N ILE A 78 -5.64 -46.64 51.58
CA ILE A 78 -5.02 -45.56 52.36
C ILE A 78 -6.09 -44.60 52.90
N ILE A 79 -7.25 -44.53 52.24
CA ILE A 79 -8.33 -43.59 52.50
C ILE A 79 -9.67 -44.30 52.59
N ALA A 80 -10.45 -43.92 53.60
CA ALA A 80 -11.77 -44.46 53.85
C ALA A 80 -12.79 -43.92 52.84
N PRO A 81 -13.69 -44.78 52.34
CA PRO A 81 -14.72 -44.39 51.39
C PRO A 81 -15.76 -43.46 52.00
N THR A 82 -16.39 -42.64 51.15
CA THR A 82 -17.55 -41.84 51.55
C THR A 82 -18.74 -42.75 51.85
N VAL A 83 -19.36 -42.57 53.01
CA VAL A 83 -20.55 -43.31 53.46
C VAL A 83 -21.61 -42.32 53.94
N GLY A 84 -22.90 -42.64 53.81
CA GLY A 84 -23.98 -41.87 54.45
C GLY A 84 -24.05 -40.36 54.12
N ASP A 85 -23.54 -39.95 52.94
CA ASP A 85 -23.48 -38.53 52.53
C ASP A 85 -24.80 -38.02 51.93
N SER A 86 -25.62 -38.92 51.39
CA SER A 86 -26.89 -38.54 50.77
C SER A 86 -27.95 -38.25 51.82
N ARG A 87 -28.65 -37.12 51.68
CA ARG A 87 -29.72 -36.70 52.61
C ARG A 87 -30.90 -37.67 52.67
N THR A 88 -31.07 -38.50 51.63
CA THR A 88 -32.10 -39.54 51.54
C THR A 88 -31.69 -40.84 52.21
N ASP A 89 -30.44 -40.97 52.67
CA ASP A 89 -29.95 -42.15 53.34
C ASP A 89 -30.45 -42.17 54.80
N GLU A 90 -30.84 -43.34 55.29
CA GLU A 90 -31.35 -43.52 56.66
C GLU A 90 -30.26 -43.18 57.70
N ASN A 91 -28.99 -43.37 57.32
CA ASN A 91 -27.82 -43.11 58.16
C ASN A 91 -27.10 -41.79 57.78
N TYR A 92 -27.83 -40.78 57.30
CA TYR A 92 -27.26 -39.47 57.00
C TYR A 92 -26.64 -38.82 58.24
N HIS A 93 -25.31 -38.65 58.23
CA HIS A 93 -24.53 -38.18 59.38
C HIS A 93 -24.14 -36.69 59.32
N ASN A 94 -24.61 -35.98 58.28
CA ASN A 94 -24.45 -34.53 58.10
C ASN A 94 -23.01 -34.03 58.30
N ASN A 95 -22.09 -34.49 57.46
CA ASN A 95 -20.68 -34.09 57.49
C ASN A 95 -19.99 -34.38 58.83
N PHE A 96 -20.16 -35.61 59.32
CA PHE A 96 -19.54 -36.17 60.54
C PHE A 96 -20.01 -35.53 61.86
N GLN A 97 -21.11 -34.77 61.85
CA GLN A 97 -21.69 -34.18 63.06
C GLN A 97 -22.43 -35.19 63.93
N ASP A 98 -22.94 -36.28 63.35
CA ASP A 98 -23.49 -37.42 64.07
C ASP A 98 -22.57 -38.66 63.94
N PRO A 99 -21.69 -38.92 64.94
CA PRO A 99 -20.81 -40.08 64.93
C PRO A 99 -21.56 -41.42 64.88
N GLN A 100 -22.74 -41.51 65.50
CA GLN A 100 -23.47 -42.78 65.55
C GLN A 100 -24.08 -43.12 64.20
N ALA A 101 -24.64 -42.13 63.51
CA ALA A 101 -25.12 -42.30 62.15
C ALA A 101 -23.99 -42.70 61.19
N PHE A 102 -22.81 -42.08 61.32
CA PHE A 102 -21.64 -42.43 60.50
C PHE A 102 -21.18 -43.89 60.70
N LEU A 103 -21.11 -44.35 61.96
CA LEU A 103 -20.73 -45.73 62.26
C LEU A 103 -21.78 -46.73 61.78
N ARG A 104 -23.08 -46.40 61.90
CA ARG A 104 -24.17 -47.24 61.35
C ARG A 104 -24.15 -47.29 59.82
N ALA A 105 -23.70 -46.23 59.15
CA ALA A 105 -23.48 -46.19 57.70
C ALA A 105 -22.29 -47.05 57.24
N GLY A 106 -21.56 -47.69 58.15
CA GLY A 106 -20.40 -48.54 57.82
C GLY A 106 -19.09 -47.76 57.65
N GLY A 107 -18.98 -46.59 58.27
CA GLY A 107 -17.76 -45.77 58.21
C GLY A 107 -16.54 -46.45 58.83
N PHE A 108 -15.36 -46.18 58.24
CA PHE A 108 -14.07 -46.72 58.70
C PHE A 108 -13.24 -45.67 59.43
N ARG A 109 -12.41 -46.08 60.39
CA ARG A 109 -11.45 -45.19 61.06
C ARG A 109 -10.28 -44.86 60.12
N GLY A 110 -9.83 -43.62 60.05
CA GLY A 110 -8.74 -43.17 59.20
C GLY A 110 -9.07 -41.87 58.46
N ARG A 111 -8.21 -41.49 57.50
CA ARG A 111 -8.45 -40.33 56.63
C ARG A 111 -9.62 -40.60 55.70
N GLN A 112 -10.56 -39.68 55.61
CA GLN A 112 -11.77 -39.82 54.82
C GLN A 112 -11.60 -39.25 53.41
N TYR A 113 -12.25 -39.85 52.41
CA TYR A 113 -12.31 -39.28 51.06
C TYR A 113 -13.13 -37.99 51.02
N GLN A 114 -14.26 -37.98 51.73
CA GLN A 114 -15.13 -36.82 51.90
C GLN A 114 -14.38 -35.67 52.59
N VAL A 115 -14.47 -34.49 52.00
CA VAL A 115 -13.91 -33.25 52.54
C VAL A 115 -15.02 -32.33 53.02
N LEU A 116 -14.71 -31.50 54.02
CA LEU A 116 -15.59 -30.45 54.50
C LEU A 116 -15.42 -29.21 53.63
N SER A 117 -16.51 -28.75 53.03
CA SER A 117 -16.60 -27.46 52.35
C SER A 117 -16.82 -26.32 53.35
N GLU A 118 -16.99 -25.09 52.86
CA GLU A 118 -17.23 -23.91 53.69
C GLU A 118 -18.45 -24.09 54.61
N GLY A 119 -18.31 -23.67 55.86
CA GLY A 119 -19.36 -23.84 56.85
C GLY A 119 -18.85 -23.94 58.28
N THR A 120 -19.81 -24.01 59.20
CA THR A 120 -19.55 -24.20 60.64
C THR A 120 -19.97 -25.62 61.02
N TYR A 121 -18.99 -26.44 61.42
CA TYR A 121 -19.20 -27.85 61.74
C TYR A 121 -18.96 -28.13 63.22
N TRP A 122 -19.95 -28.77 63.85
CA TRP A 122 -19.86 -29.22 65.24
C TRP A 122 -19.45 -30.68 65.29
N ILE A 123 -18.15 -30.93 65.10
CA ILE A 123 -17.58 -32.29 65.07
C ILE A 123 -16.96 -32.61 66.44
N ASN A 124 -17.27 -33.79 66.95
CA ASN A 124 -16.62 -34.30 68.16
C ASN A 124 -15.12 -34.54 67.91
N ARG A 125 -14.26 -33.73 68.54
CA ARG A 125 -12.80 -33.79 68.34
C ARG A 125 -12.14 -35.07 68.85
N LEU A 126 -12.78 -35.77 69.79
CA LEU A 126 -12.35 -37.11 70.21
C LEU A 126 -12.68 -38.18 69.17
N PHE A 127 -13.74 -37.96 68.39
CA PHE A 127 -14.17 -38.88 67.34
C PHE A 127 -13.42 -38.64 66.03
N ALA A 128 -13.26 -37.37 65.63
CA ALA A 128 -12.57 -37.01 64.40
C ALA A 128 -11.75 -35.72 64.56
N SER A 129 -10.56 -35.72 63.98
CA SER A 129 -9.71 -34.54 63.82
C SER A 129 -9.87 -33.96 62.42
N VAL A 130 -9.76 -32.64 62.31
CA VAL A 130 -9.88 -31.92 61.03
C VAL A 130 -8.64 -31.09 60.79
N GLU A 131 -8.03 -31.28 59.63
CA GLU A 131 -6.90 -30.52 59.12
C GLU A 131 -7.36 -29.58 57.99
N LEU A 132 -7.00 -28.31 58.07
CA LEU A 132 -7.34 -27.34 57.03
C LEU A 132 -6.27 -27.33 55.93
N LYS A 133 -6.68 -27.50 54.68
CA LYS A 133 -5.83 -27.39 53.49
C LYS A 133 -6.42 -26.41 52.50
N PRO A 134 -5.61 -25.78 51.62
CA PRO A 134 -6.14 -24.95 50.55
C PRO A 134 -6.89 -25.81 49.51
N LYS A 135 -7.93 -25.24 48.90
CA LYS A 135 -8.60 -25.83 47.73
C LYS A 135 -7.64 -25.96 46.55
N THR A 136 -7.84 -27.00 45.75
CA THR A 136 -7.15 -27.12 44.47
C THR A 136 -7.73 -26.09 43.51
N HIS A 137 -6.88 -25.17 43.04
CA HIS A 137 -7.26 -24.16 42.06
C HIS A 137 -6.67 -24.51 40.69
N VAL A 138 -7.54 -24.73 39.71
CA VAL A 138 -7.17 -24.91 38.30
C VAL A 138 -7.35 -23.57 37.60
N GLN A 139 -6.27 -23.01 37.06
CA GLN A 139 -6.28 -21.70 36.42
C GLN A 139 -6.95 -21.76 35.04
N VAL A 140 -7.43 -20.60 34.56
CA VAL A 140 -7.93 -20.48 33.19
C VAL A 140 -6.76 -20.68 32.22
N GLY A 141 -6.96 -21.53 31.21
CA GLY A 141 -5.90 -21.92 30.28
C GLY A 141 -5.14 -23.18 30.69
N GLU A 142 -5.46 -23.77 31.84
CA GLU A 142 -4.94 -25.06 32.30
C GLU A 142 -6.07 -26.02 32.65
N VAL A 143 -5.77 -27.32 32.69
CA VAL A 143 -6.68 -28.37 33.15
C VAL A 143 -5.98 -29.24 34.18
N GLY A 144 -6.72 -29.70 35.18
CA GLY A 144 -6.19 -30.54 36.25
C GLY A 144 -6.43 -32.01 35.96
N VAL A 145 -5.39 -32.76 35.59
CA VAL A 145 -5.46 -34.22 35.46
C VAL A 145 -5.32 -34.84 36.85
N VAL A 146 -6.28 -35.66 37.27
CA VAL A 146 -6.30 -36.25 38.61
C VAL A 146 -5.68 -37.65 38.57
N VAL A 147 -4.62 -37.83 39.34
CA VAL A 147 -4.02 -39.13 39.66
C VAL A 147 -4.57 -39.58 41.01
N SER A 148 -5.57 -40.46 41.02
CA SER A 148 -6.21 -40.92 42.25
C SER A 148 -5.56 -42.17 42.81
N TYR A 149 -5.31 -42.16 44.11
CA TYR A 149 -4.84 -43.31 44.89
C TYR A 149 -5.98 -44.06 45.58
N TYR A 150 -7.22 -43.60 45.41
CA TYR A 150 -8.42 -44.08 46.08
C TYR A 150 -9.37 -44.76 45.10
N GLY A 151 -10.06 -45.81 45.57
CA GLY A 151 -11.04 -46.57 44.80
C GLY A 151 -10.59 -48.00 44.47
N GLU A 152 -11.51 -48.81 43.96
CA GLU A 152 -11.15 -50.11 43.38
C GLU A 152 -10.20 -49.91 42.20
N ARG A 153 -9.37 -50.93 41.91
CA ARG A 153 -8.56 -50.95 40.69
C ARG A 153 -9.49 -50.75 39.50
N GLY A 154 -9.34 -49.64 38.78
CA GLY A 154 -10.20 -49.35 37.63
C GLY A 154 -10.07 -50.44 36.58
N GLU A 155 -11.19 -50.80 35.95
CA GLU A 155 -11.14 -51.49 34.67
C GLU A 155 -10.53 -50.54 33.65
N ASP A 156 -9.41 -50.94 33.03
CA ASP A 156 -8.71 -50.13 32.04
C ASP A 156 -9.61 -49.86 30.83
N VAL A 157 -10.08 -48.61 30.71
CA VAL A 157 -10.91 -48.15 29.59
C VAL A 157 -10.08 -47.77 28.36
N SER A 158 -8.74 -47.86 28.43
CA SER A 158 -7.82 -47.50 27.32
C SER A 158 -7.83 -48.49 26.15
N GLY A 159 -8.50 -49.64 26.29
CA GLY A 159 -8.56 -50.71 25.29
C GLY A 159 -7.25 -51.52 25.16
N GLU A 160 -7.29 -52.63 24.44
CA GLU A 160 -6.16 -53.58 24.35
C GLU A 160 -4.89 -53.04 23.65
N ALA A 161 -4.99 -51.90 22.95
CA ALA A 161 -3.91 -51.35 22.14
C ALA A 161 -2.86 -50.55 22.93
N PHE A 162 -3.16 -50.09 24.16
CA PHE A 162 -2.26 -49.22 24.94
C PHE A 162 -2.28 -49.58 26.43
N ARG A 163 -1.17 -50.12 26.95
CA ARG A 163 -1.03 -50.58 28.35
C ARG A 163 0.05 -49.82 29.14
N HIS A 164 0.09 -48.50 29.04
CA HIS A 164 0.94 -47.69 29.92
C HIS A 164 0.03 -46.92 30.87
N GLY A 165 -0.15 -47.39 32.10
CA GLY A 165 -1.05 -46.79 33.10
C GLY A 165 -2.51 -47.24 32.98
N GLU A 166 -3.25 -47.23 34.08
CA GLU A 166 -4.68 -47.57 34.12
C GLU A 166 -5.50 -46.26 34.07
N LEU A 167 -6.25 -46.01 32.98
CA LEU A 167 -7.29 -44.99 32.99
C LEU A 167 -8.49 -45.52 33.76
N CYS A 168 -9.05 -44.68 34.61
CA CYS A 168 -10.23 -45.01 35.38
C CYS A 168 -11.30 -43.93 35.25
N LYS A 169 -12.55 -44.32 35.48
CA LYS A 169 -13.64 -43.36 35.67
C LYS A 169 -13.45 -42.61 36.98
N LYS A 170 -14.08 -41.44 37.08
CA LYS A 170 -14.07 -40.62 38.30
C LYS A 170 -14.40 -41.46 39.54
N GLY A 171 -13.51 -41.44 40.53
CA GLY A 171 -13.63 -42.18 41.78
C GLY A 171 -12.95 -43.56 41.80
N GLY A 172 -12.41 -44.03 40.68
CA GLY A 172 -11.54 -45.21 40.64
C GLY A 172 -10.07 -44.86 40.91
N ARG A 173 -9.29 -45.88 41.27
CA ARG A 173 -7.83 -45.75 41.44
C ARG A 173 -7.16 -45.73 40.07
N GLY A 174 -6.26 -44.78 39.84
CA GLY A 174 -5.61 -44.56 38.55
C GLY A 174 -5.73 -43.11 38.08
N ILE A 175 -5.51 -42.89 36.78
CA ILE A 175 -5.63 -41.57 36.16
C ILE A 175 -7.07 -41.41 35.67
N TRP A 176 -7.74 -40.33 36.06
CA TRP A 176 -9.10 -40.08 35.60
C TRP A 176 -9.13 -39.77 34.10
N ASP A 177 -10.02 -40.43 33.36
CA ASP A 177 -10.30 -40.17 31.95
C ASP A 177 -10.82 -38.73 31.70
N GLU A 178 -11.48 -38.14 32.70
CA GLU A 178 -11.96 -36.77 32.64
C GLU A 178 -11.08 -35.83 33.47
N ALA A 179 -10.45 -34.85 32.82
CA ALA A 179 -9.71 -33.79 33.48
C ALA A 179 -10.65 -32.77 34.16
N LEU A 180 -10.19 -32.16 35.24
CA LEU A 180 -10.86 -31.05 35.91
C LEU A 180 -10.72 -29.77 35.05
N LEU A 181 -11.86 -29.17 34.72
CA LEU A 181 -11.92 -27.89 34.02
C LEU A 181 -11.44 -26.73 34.92
N PRO A 182 -11.11 -25.54 34.36
CA PRO A 182 -10.75 -24.37 35.16
C PRO A 182 -11.78 -24.06 36.26
N GLY A 183 -11.32 -23.93 37.51
CA GLY A 183 -12.20 -23.79 38.65
C GLY A 183 -11.52 -24.11 39.99
N LYS A 184 -12.27 -23.92 41.08
CA LYS A 184 -11.84 -24.29 42.44
C LYS A 184 -12.52 -25.60 42.84
N TYR A 185 -11.74 -26.58 43.26
CA TYR A 185 -12.22 -27.90 43.64
C TYR A 185 -11.87 -28.20 45.09
N ALA A 186 -12.85 -28.75 45.80
CA ALA A 186 -12.65 -29.35 47.10
C ALA A 186 -12.15 -30.79 46.92
N PHE A 187 -10.91 -30.94 46.46
CA PHE A 187 -10.27 -32.24 46.25
C PHE A 187 -9.33 -32.56 47.41
N ASN A 188 -9.36 -33.80 47.91
CA ASN A 188 -8.49 -34.24 48.99
C ASN A 188 -7.08 -34.53 48.46
N PRO A 189 -6.04 -33.76 48.85
CA PRO A 189 -4.66 -33.97 48.38
C PRO A 189 -4.02 -35.28 48.86
N TYR A 190 -4.61 -35.96 49.85
CA TYR A 190 -4.17 -37.29 50.24
C TYR A 190 -4.79 -38.39 49.36
N ALA A 191 -5.94 -38.13 48.73
CA ALA A 191 -6.65 -39.07 47.86
C ALA A 191 -6.10 -39.14 46.43
N GLY A 192 -5.25 -38.19 46.07
CA GLY A 192 -4.62 -38.14 44.78
C GLY A 192 -3.82 -36.86 44.61
N GLU A 193 -3.22 -36.74 43.45
CA GLU A 193 -2.51 -35.55 43.00
C GLU A 193 -3.21 -34.96 41.78
N VAL A 194 -3.23 -33.63 41.68
CA VAL A 194 -3.78 -32.93 40.51
C VAL A 194 -2.62 -32.31 39.74
N ILE A 195 -2.33 -32.85 38.56
CA ILE A 195 -1.28 -32.37 37.67
C ILE A 195 -1.89 -31.33 36.74
N MET A 196 -1.38 -30.11 36.79
CA MET A 196 -1.84 -29.03 35.90
C MET A 196 -1.21 -29.18 34.52
N VAL A 197 -2.05 -29.20 33.49
CA VAL A 197 -1.65 -29.31 32.09
C VAL A 197 -2.11 -28.05 31.35
N PRO A 198 -1.21 -27.27 30.74
CA PRO A 198 -1.60 -26.12 29.95
C PRO A 198 -2.35 -26.55 28.68
N THR A 199 -3.51 -25.92 28.46
CA THR A 199 -4.34 -26.09 27.25
C THR A 199 -4.14 -24.98 26.23
N ILE A 200 -3.46 -23.90 26.64
CA ILE A 200 -3.03 -22.83 25.75
C ILE A 200 -1.87 -23.28 24.86
N ASN A 201 -1.57 -22.46 23.86
CA ASN A 201 -0.45 -22.70 22.96
C ASN A 201 0.87 -22.63 23.71
N ILE A 202 1.58 -23.75 23.72
CA ILE A 202 2.91 -23.90 24.27
C ILE A 202 3.91 -23.67 23.14
N ILE A 203 4.76 -22.66 23.29
CA ILE A 203 5.86 -22.40 22.37
C ILE A 203 7.09 -23.09 22.96
N LEU A 204 7.59 -24.11 22.28
CA LEU A 204 8.81 -24.81 22.63
C LEU A 204 9.96 -24.28 21.78
N LYS A 205 10.99 -23.72 22.41
CA LYS A 205 12.15 -23.15 21.73
C LYS A 205 13.37 -24.05 21.95
N TRP A 206 13.98 -24.52 20.87
CA TRP A 206 15.29 -25.19 20.89
C TRP A 206 16.37 -24.13 20.72
N ILE A 207 16.52 -23.26 21.73
CA ILE A 207 17.47 -22.14 21.76
C ILE A 207 18.15 -22.14 23.12
N ALA A 208 19.49 -22.06 23.19
CA ALA A 208 20.22 -22.23 24.45
C ALA A 208 20.04 -21.07 25.47
N THR A 209 19.45 -19.95 25.05
CA THR A 209 19.48 -18.67 25.80
C THR A 209 18.08 -18.18 26.21
N ASP A 210 17.00 -18.80 25.74
CA ASP A 210 15.63 -18.32 25.97
C ASP A 210 14.72 -19.43 26.50
N THR A 211 13.94 -19.14 27.54
CA THR A 211 12.95 -20.05 28.11
C THR A 211 11.58 -19.42 28.03
N GLY A 212 10.62 -20.13 27.44
CA GLY A 212 9.22 -19.72 27.35
C GLY A 212 8.54 -19.57 28.71
N VAL A 213 7.35 -18.97 28.70
CA VAL A 213 6.55 -18.63 29.89
C VAL A 213 6.35 -19.84 30.82
N HIS A 214 6.20 -21.04 30.24
CA HIS A 214 5.94 -22.27 30.98
C HIS A 214 7.21 -22.99 31.50
N LYS A 215 8.42 -22.53 31.13
CA LYS A 215 9.71 -23.15 31.51
C LYS A 215 9.84 -24.64 31.16
N LEU A 216 9.00 -25.12 30.24
CA LEU A 216 9.00 -26.51 29.77
C LEU A 216 10.13 -26.80 28.79
N ASP A 217 10.72 -25.74 28.23
CA ASP A 217 11.82 -25.72 27.26
C ASP A 217 13.19 -25.49 27.90
N ALA A 218 13.29 -25.42 29.23
CA ALA A 218 14.54 -25.12 29.94
C ALA A 218 15.69 -26.11 29.68
N THR A 219 15.38 -27.32 29.21
CA THR A 219 16.36 -28.37 28.90
C THR A 219 16.66 -28.45 27.39
N LEU A 220 15.86 -27.80 26.54
CA LEU A 220 15.99 -27.87 25.09
C LEU A 220 17.22 -27.07 24.64
N ARG A 221 18.02 -27.67 23.75
CA ARG A 221 19.21 -27.06 23.17
C ARG A 221 19.08 -26.97 21.66
N GLU A 222 19.85 -26.07 21.05
CA GLU A 222 19.91 -25.95 19.60
C GLU A 222 20.35 -27.28 18.96
N ILE A 223 19.74 -27.57 17.82
CA ILE A 223 19.96 -28.85 17.14
C ILE A 223 21.14 -28.66 16.20
N GLY A 224 22.27 -29.29 16.53
CA GLY A 224 23.40 -29.43 15.62
C GLY A 224 23.02 -30.33 14.44
N LEU A 225 23.18 -29.80 13.23
CA LEU A 225 22.93 -30.51 11.98
C LEU A 225 24.25 -30.87 11.30
N ILE A 226 24.21 -31.85 10.40
CA ILE A 226 25.29 -32.13 9.46
C ILE A 226 24.66 -32.08 8.07
N THR A 227 25.09 -31.13 7.26
CA THR A 227 24.56 -30.94 5.90
C THR A 227 25.25 -31.85 4.90
N LYS A 228 24.68 -31.99 3.70
CA LYS A 228 25.23 -32.80 2.60
C LYS A 228 26.64 -32.38 2.17
N ASP A 229 26.96 -31.09 2.32
CA ASP A 229 28.25 -30.46 2.06
C ASP A 229 29.19 -30.45 3.28
N ALA A 230 28.87 -31.24 4.32
CA ALA A 230 29.67 -31.45 5.52
C ALA A 230 29.88 -30.18 6.39
N PHE A 231 28.96 -29.22 6.33
CA PHE A 231 28.89 -28.15 7.33
C PHE A 231 28.08 -28.59 8.55
N GLU A 232 28.43 -28.05 9.71
CA GLU A 232 27.79 -28.36 10.98
C GLU A 232 27.10 -27.13 11.61
N PRO A 233 26.02 -26.61 11.00
CA PRO A 233 25.30 -25.46 11.56
C PRO A 233 24.46 -25.87 12.78
N GLU A 234 24.25 -24.92 13.67
CA GLU A 234 23.22 -24.96 14.71
C GLU A 234 21.94 -24.35 14.17
N LEU A 235 20.82 -25.10 14.28
CA LEU A 235 19.52 -24.66 13.80
C LEU A 235 18.60 -24.30 14.99
N PRO A 236 18.32 -23.01 15.22
CA PRO A 236 17.32 -22.61 16.20
C PRO A 236 15.92 -22.93 15.68
N LEU A 237 15.12 -23.59 16.50
CA LEU A 237 13.77 -24.07 16.14
C LEU A 237 12.76 -23.61 17.16
N SER A 238 11.55 -23.32 16.72
CA SER A 238 10.41 -23.02 17.59
C SER A 238 9.20 -23.80 17.11
N VAL A 239 8.61 -24.59 18.00
CA VAL A 239 7.46 -25.44 17.70
C VAL A 239 6.30 -24.98 18.58
N VAL A 240 5.16 -24.69 17.96
CA VAL A 240 3.94 -24.31 18.67
C VAL A 240 3.01 -25.50 18.74
N VAL A 241 2.74 -25.98 19.96
CA VAL A 241 1.89 -27.12 20.24
C VAL A 241 0.80 -26.75 21.23
N ASN A 242 -0.34 -27.44 21.18
CA ASN A 242 -1.36 -27.36 22.21
C ASN A 242 -1.86 -28.76 22.59
N ILE A 243 -2.32 -28.89 23.83
CA ILE A 243 -2.88 -30.12 24.37
C ILE A 243 -4.38 -29.89 24.55
N ASP A 244 -5.20 -30.74 23.91
CA ASP A 244 -6.65 -30.70 24.12
C ASP A 244 -6.97 -31.18 25.55
N TYR A 245 -7.90 -30.51 26.22
CA TYR A 245 -8.32 -30.86 27.57
C TYR A 245 -8.84 -32.30 27.69
N ARG A 246 -9.48 -32.84 26.64
CA ARG A 246 -9.96 -34.23 26.61
C ARG A 246 -8.82 -35.24 26.51
N LYS A 247 -7.70 -34.83 25.91
CA LYS A 247 -6.55 -35.68 25.66
C LYS A 247 -5.47 -35.57 26.74
N ALA A 248 -5.53 -34.53 27.57
CA ALA A 248 -4.58 -34.31 28.65
C ALA A 248 -4.37 -35.53 29.58
N PRO A 249 -5.42 -36.29 29.97
CA PRO A 249 -5.23 -37.51 30.75
C PRO A 249 -4.38 -38.58 30.06
N HIS A 250 -4.59 -38.81 28.75
CA HIS A 250 -3.80 -39.76 27.97
C HIS A 250 -2.31 -39.37 27.89
N VAL A 251 -2.03 -38.07 27.77
CA VAL A 251 -0.65 -37.56 27.77
C VAL A 251 0.04 -37.84 29.11
N ILE A 252 -0.64 -37.56 30.22
CA ILE A 252 -0.12 -37.82 31.57
C ILE A 252 0.01 -39.32 31.84
N GLN A 253 -0.90 -40.13 31.33
CA GLN A 253 -0.84 -41.58 31.44
C GLN A 253 0.42 -42.16 30.78
N ARG A 254 0.79 -41.67 29.59
CA ARG A 254 1.95 -42.16 28.86
C ARG A 254 3.29 -41.66 29.43
N PHE A 255 3.36 -40.41 29.88
CA PHE A 255 4.62 -39.74 30.21
C PHE A 255 4.79 -39.35 31.68
N GLY A 256 3.73 -39.44 32.47
CA GLY A 256 3.66 -38.97 33.87
C GLY A 256 3.59 -37.45 34.02
N SER A 257 4.34 -36.70 33.20
CA SER A 257 4.31 -35.23 33.20
C SER A 257 4.53 -34.65 31.80
N VAL A 258 4.06 -33.43 31.56
CA VAL A 258 4.28 -32.70 30.30
C VAL A 258 5.78 -32.46 30.06
N LYS A 259 6.57 -32.27 31.12
CA LYS A 259 8.01 -32.11 31.00
C LYS A 259 8.68 -33.38 30.45
N ASN A 260 8.31 -34.55 30.95
CA ASN A 260 8.84 -35.82 30.47
C ASN A 260 8.45 -36.08 29.01
N LEU A 261 7.23 -35.72 28.60
CA LEU A 261 6.79 -35.80 27.20
C LEU A 261 7.75 -35.00 26.29
N ILE A 262 8.10 -33.79 26.70
CA ILE A 262 8.97 -32.91 25.92
C ILE A 262 10.38 -33.48 25.84
N GLU A 263 10.98 -33.82 26.99
CA GLU A 263 12.37 -34.27 27.07
C GLU A 263 12.60 -35.68 26.49
N GLN A 264 11.66 -36.61 26.69
CA GLN A 264 11.86 -38.02 26.32
C GLN A 264 11.30 -38.36 24.94
N SER A 265 10.34 -37.58 24.41
CA SER A 265 9.68 -37.89 23.14
C SER A 265 9.80 -36.77 22.12
N LEU A 266 9.40 -35.54 22.45
CA LEU A 266 9.41 -34.46 21.47
C LEU A 266 10.81 -34.06 21.04
N ASP A 267 11.74 -33.89 21.99
CA ASP A 267 13.12 -33.50 21.69
C ASP A 267 13.84 -34.51 20.78
N PRO A 268 13.87 -35.82 21.09
CA PRO A 268 14.47 -36.81 20.17
C PRO A 268 13.79 -36.86 18.81
N LEU A 269 12.46 -36.72 18.76
CA LEU A 269 11.68 -36.80 17.52
C LEU A 269 11.94 -35.61 16.59
N VAL A 270 11.87 -34.39 17.13
CA VAL A 270 12.15 -33.15 16.39
C VAL A 270 13.62 -33.12 15.95
N SER A 271 14.54 -33.46 16.86
CA SER A 271 15.97 -33.55 16.56
C SER A 271 16.27 -34.56 15.45
N SER A 272 15.68 -35.76 15.51
CA SER A 272 15.89 -36.77 14.48
C SER A 272 15.35 -36.34 13.13
N TYR A 273 14.16 -35.73 13.09
CA TYR A 273 13.57 -35.24 11.84
C TYR A 273 14.46 -34.18 11.18
N PHE A 274 14.85 -33.14 11.92
CA PHE A 274 15.66 -32.06 11.35
C PHE A 274 17.08 -32.50 11.00
N LYS A 275 17.69 -33.42 11.75
CA LYS A 275 18.97 -34.04 11.37
C LYS A 275 18.88 -34.77 10.03
N ASN A 276 17.82 -35.56 9.81
CA ASN A 276 17.60 -36.24 8.53
C ASN A 276 17.34 -35.26 7.39
N GLN A 277 16.55 -34.20 7.62
CA GLN A 277 16.30 -33.16 6.61
C GLN A 277 17.56 -32.36 6.26
N GLY A 278 18.42 -32.09 7.26
CA GLY A 278 19.71 -31.42 7.08
C GLY A 278 20.68 -32.26 6.26
N GLN A 279 20.78 -33.57 6.52
CA GLN A 279 21.70 -34.47 5.80
C GLN A 279 21.41 -34.60 4.30
N GLN A 280 20.16 -34.38 3.88
CA GLN A 280 19.75 -34.50 2.49
C GLN A 280 20.00 -33.23 1.67
N ARG A 281 20.19 -32.08 2.32
CA ARG A 281 20.31 -30.76 1.68
C ARG A 281 21.67 -30.12 1.94
N THR A 282 22.07 -29.24 1.04
CA THR A 282 23.22 -28.35 1.27
C THR A 282 22.84 -27.22 2.22
N LEU A 283 23.83 -26.54 2.80
CA LEU A 283 23.59 -25.38 3.66
C LEU A 283 22.81 -24.27 2.93
N ILE A 284 23.07 -24.07 1.64
CA ILE A 284 22.43 -23.02 0.83
C ILE A 284 20.95 -23.35 0.59
N GLU A 285 20.65 -24.59 0.23
CA GLU A 285 19.28 -25.08 0.05
C GLU A 285 18.46 -24.92 1.34
N LEU A 286 19.05 -25.21 2.50
CA LEU A 286 18.41 -25.05 3.81
C LEU A 286 17.95 -23.60 4.08
N ILE A 287 18.70 -22.61 3.59
CA ILE A 287 18.41 -21.18 3.76
C ILE A 287 17.42 -20.69 2.70
N GLN A 288 17.63 -21.06 1.44
CA GLN A 288 16.79 -20.61 0.32
C GLN A 288 15.39 -21.23 0.37
N GLU A 289 15.29 -22.52 0.66
CA GLU A 289 14.04 -23.28 0.69
C GLU A 289 13.39 -23.29 2.08
N ARG A 290 13.81 -22.40 3.00
CA ARG A 290 13.34 -22.38 4.41
C ARG A 290 11.82 -22.46 4.53
N SER A 291 11.09 -21.71 3.71
CA SER A 291 9.62 -21.67 3.75
C SER A 291 8.99 -23.02 3.36
N GLU A 292 9.56 -23.71 2.36
CA GLU A 292 9.08 -25.02 1.91
C GLU A 292 9.38 -26.10 2.95
N ILE A 293 10.58 -26.05 3.54
CA ILE A 293 10.99 -26.96 4.62
C ILE A 293 10.08 -26.78 5.84
N GLN A 294 9.73 -25.55 6.20
CA GLN A 294 8.77 -25.27 7.29
C GLN A 294 7.39 -25.86 7.02
N GLN A 295 6.87 -25.70 5.81
CA GLN A 295 5.55 -26.24 5.43
C GLN A 295 5.56 -27.77 5.44
N MET A 296 6.57 -28.39 4.84
CA MET A 296 6.72 -29.85 4.82
C MET A 296 6.89 -30.41 6.23
N ALA A 297 7.76 -29.80 7.04
CA ALA A 297 7.97 -30.17 8.45
C ALA A 297 6.67 -30.07 9.25
N THR A 298 5.87 -29.03 9.04
CA THR A 298 4.59 -28.87 9.75
C THR A 298 3.62 -30.00 9.41
N VAL A 299 3.54 -30.43 8.14
CA VAL A 299 2.65 -31.53 7.73
C VAL A 299 3.14 -32.87 8.29
N ASP A 300 4.42 -33.19 8.11
CA ASP A 300 5.00 -34.47 8.53
C ASP A 300 5.00 -34.62 10.06
N MET A 301 5.38 -33.56 10.78
CA MET A 301 5.38 -33.57 12.24
C MET A 301 3.96 -33.61 12.78
N ARG A 302 2.98 -32.97 12.14
CA ARG A 302 1.58 -33.02 12.62
C ARG A 302 1.04 -34.44 12.66
N ALA A 303 1.37 -35.27 11.66
CA ALA A 303 1.02 -36.68 11.67
C ALA A 303 1.68 -37.42 12.85
N ARG A 304 2.97 -37.22 13.07
CA ARG A 304 3.72 -37.88 14.16
C ARG A 304 3.29 -37.42 15.55
N PHE A 305 2.97 -36.14 15.74
CA PHE A 305 2.53 -35.57 17.01
C PHE A 305 1.11 -36.02 17.37
N ALA A 306 0.27 -36.33 16.38
CA ALA A 306 -1.07 -36.86 16.60
C ALA A 306 -1.04 -38.22 17.32
N ASP A 307 -0.02 -39.06 17.08
CA ASP A 307 0.17 -40.35 17.77
C ASP A 307 0.46 -40.20 19.29
N TYR A 308 0.88 -38.99 19.69
CA TYR A 308 1.13 -38.59 21.08
C TYR A 308 0.00 -37.74 21.66
N ASP A 309 -1.13 -37.66 20.96
CA ASP A 309 -2.29 -36.87 21.38
C ASP A 309 -2.02 -35.36 21.50
N LEU A 310 -1.04 -34.87 20.75
CA LEU A 310 -0.66 -33.46 20.67
C LEU A 310 -1.15 -32.82 19.38
N ALA A 311 -1.63 -31.59 19.48
CA ALA A 311 -1.99 -30.78 18.33
C ALA A 311 -0.82 -29.84 17.99
N LEU A 312 -0.18 -30.09 16.84
CA LEU A 312 0.84 -29.21 16.28
C LEU A 312 0.16 -28.09 15.47
N GLN A 313 0.50 -26.84 15.77
CA GLN A 313 0.00 -25.68 15.04
C GLN A 313 0.97 -25.27 13.94
N GLU A 314 2.23 -25.00 14.31
CA GLU A 314 3.26 -24.56 13.38
C GLU A 314 4.66 -24.91 13.86
N VAL A 315 5.57 -25.03 12.88
CA VAL A 315 7.00 -25.21 13.11
C VAL A 315 7.73 -24.05 12.44
N LEU A 316 8.42 -23.25 13.25
CA LEU A 316 9.22 -22.13 12.83
C LEU A 316 10.70 -22.51 12.92
N ILE A 317 11.35 -22.45 11.78
CA ILE A 317 12.80 -22.65 11.64
C ILE A 317 13.47 -21.29 11.66
N GLY A 318 14.45 -21.05 12.53
CA GLY A 318 15.26 -19.83 12.51
C GLY A 318 16.38 -19.88 11.47
N THR A 319 17.23 -18.87 11.43
CA THR A 319 18.38 -18.85 10.51
C THR A 319 19.49 -19.72 11.10
N PRO A 320 20.04 -20.69 10.35
CA PRO A 320 21.18 -21.48 10.81
C PRO A 320 22.39 -20.58 11.06
N HIS A 321 23.10 -20.82 12.15
CA HIS A 321 24.35 -20.14 12.48
C HIS A 321 25.45 -21.15 12.80
N SER A 322 26.70 -20.70 12.73
CA SER A 322 27.83 -21.52 13.14
C SER A 322 27.82 -21.77 14.64
N GLN A 323 28.49 -22.86 15.05
CA GLN A 323 28.95 -23.02 16.42
C GLN A 323 29.89 -21.87 16.80
N ARG A 324 29.91 -21.50 18.09
CA ARG A 324 30.78 -20.44 18.64
C ARG A 324 32.25 -20.70 18.29
N GLY A 325 32.78 -19.92 17.34
CA GLY A 325 34.20 -19.94 16.94
C GLY A 325 34.45 -20.27 15.47
N ASP A 326 33.46 -20.75 14.71
CA ASP A 326 33.62 -21.06 13.29
C ASP A 326 33.06 -19.94 12.39
N THR A 327 33.93 -19.14 11.79
CA THR A 327 33.56 -18.04 10.89
C THR A 327 33.38 -18.47 9.44
N GLN A 328 33.62 -19.74 9.09
CA GLN A 328 33.58 -20.17 7.68
C GLN A 328 32.19 -20.04 7.07
N ILE A 329 31.14 -20.42 7.80
CA ILE A 329 29.75 -20.31 7.32
C ILE A 329 29.38 -18.82 7.14
N GLU A 330 29.71 -17.96 8.10
CA GLU A 330 29.43 -16.52 8.00
C GLU A 330 30.14 -15.89 6.80
N ASN A 331 31.39 -16.27 6.54
CA ASN A 331 32.17 -15.80 5.40
C ASN A 331 31.55 -16.26 4.06
N ILE A 332 31.09 -17.52 3.96
CA ILE A 332 30.41 -18.02 2.76
C ILE A 332 29.07 -17.31 2.56
N LEU A 333 28.30 -17.10 3.61
CA LEU A 333 27.04 -16.35 3.55
C LEU A 333 27.25 -14.88 3.18
N ALA A 334 28.35 -14.27 3.60
CA ALA A 334 28.75 -12.94 3.15
C ALA A 334 29.12 -12.94 1.67
N GLN A 335 29.95 -13.88 1.22
CA GLN A 335 30.34 -14.02 -0.19
C GLN A 335 29.15 -14.31 -1.12
N LEU A 336 28.19 -15.13 -0.70
CA LEU A 336 26.97 -15.40 -1.46
C LEU A 336 26.09 -14.15 -1.58
N ARG A 337 25.91 -13.41 -0.48
CA ARG A 337 25.22 -12.11 -0.50
C ARG A 337 25.91 -11.14 -1.46
N GLU A 338 27.23 -11.03 -1.41
CA GLU A 338 28.00 -10.19 -2.33
C GLU A 338 27.85 -10.63 -3.79
N ARG A 339 27.89 -11.94 -4.06
CA ARG A 339 27.67 -12.47 -5.42
C ARG A 339 26.27 -12.14 -5.92
N GLN A 340 25.24 -12.26 -5.08
CA GLN A 340 23.86 -11.98 -5.47
C GLN A 340 23.64 -10.47 -5.72
N VAL A 341 24.21 -9.62 -4.86
CA VAL A 341 24.24 -8.17 -5.08
C VAL A 341 24.98 -7.82 -6.38
N ALA A 342 26.09 -8.48 -6.68
CA ALA A 342 26.83 -8.26 -7.92
C ALA A 342 26.02 -8.68 -9.18
N VAL A 343 25.24 -9.76 -9.10
CA VAL A 343 24.33 -10.18 -10.18
C VAL A 343 23.23 -9.14 -10.40
N GLU A 344 22.56 -8.70 -9.34
CA GLU A 344 21.53 -7.65 -9.44
C GLU A 344 22.11 -6.32 -9.94
N GLN A 345 23.32 -5.96 -9.52
CA GLN A 345 24.05 -4.80 -10.04
C GLN A 345 24.38 -4.96 -11.53
N SER A 346 24.80 -6.15 -11.97
CA SER A 346 25.06 -6.42 -13.39
C SER A 346 23.79 -6.27 -14.24
N GLU A 347 22.66 -6.80 -13.79
CA GLU A 347 21.37 -6.61 -14.47
C GLU A 347 20.96 -5.13 -14.48
N THR A 348 21.19 -4.42 -13.39
CA THR A 348 20.93 -2.98 -13.29
C THR A 348 21.79 -2.21 -14.29
N TYR A 349 23.08 -2.52 -14.39
CA TYR A 349 23.98 -1.90 -15.37
C TYR A 349 23.58 -2.23 -16.82
N LYS A 350 23.15 -3.46 -17.12
CA LYS A 350 22.62 -3.81 -18.45
C LYS A 350 21.38 -2.99 -18.80
N LYS A 351 20.41 -2.89 -17.88
CA LYS A 351 19.22 -2.04 -18.07
C LYS A 351 19.58 -0.57 -18.23
N GLN A 352 20.58 -0.07 -17.49
CA GLN A 352 21.10 1.28 -17.66
C GLN A 352 21.75 1.47 -19.03
N GLU A 353 22.56 0.51 -19.49
CA GLU A 353 23.19 0.56 -20.81
C GLU A 353 22.16 0.56 -21.94
N GLU A 354 21.15 -0.31 -21.87
CA GLU A 354 20.01 -0.34 -22.81
C GLU A 354 19.24 0.99 -22.81
N ALA A 355 18.95 1.54 -21.64
CA ALA A 355 18.29 2.84 -21.51
C ALA A 355 19.15 3.98 -22.09
N GLN A 356 20.47 3.96 -21.85
CA GLN A 356 21.40 4.94 -22.43
C GLN A 356 21.54 4.79 -23.95
N ALA A 357 21.54 3.56 -24.47
CA ALA A 357 21.52 3.31 -25.90
C ALA A 357 20.24 3.82 -26.55
N GLY A 358 19.08 3.59 -25.92
CA GLY A 358 17.79 4.17 -26.33
C GLY A 358 17.76 5.69 -26.26
N LEU A 359 18.35 6.30 -25.23
CA LEU A 359 18.48 7.76 -25.14
C LEU A 359 19.39 8.34 -26.22
N ARG A 360 20.52 7.66 -26.53
CA ARG A 360 21.41 8.06 -27.62
C ARG A 360 20.68 8.02 -28.97
N SER A 361 19.99 6.94 -29.29
CA SER A 361 19.25 6.82 -30.55
C SER A 361 18.11 7.84 -30.65
N LEU A 362 17.39 8.11 -29.55
CA LEU A 362 16.38 9.16 -29.48
C LEU A 362 16.98 10.54 -29.73
N ASN A 363 18.13 10.85 -29.12
CA ASN A 363 18.80 12.14 -29.28
C ASN A 363 19.39 12.32 -30.67
N GLU A 364 19.97 11.28 -31.27
CA GLU A 364 20.41 11.29 -32.67
C GLU A 364 19.23 11.50 -33.62
N ALA A 365 18.13 10.76 -33.43
CA ALA A 365 16.93 10.92 -34.23
C ALA A 365 16.35 12.34 -34.10
N LYS A 366 16.31 12.91 -32.89
CA LYS A 366 15.90 14.31 -32.65
C LYS A 366 16.84 15.32 -33.31
N ALA A 367 18.16 15.11 -33.23
CA ALA A 367 19.14 16.00 -33.84
C ALA A 367 19.04 15.98 -35.38
N VAL A 368 18.85 14.81 -35.99
CA VAL A 368 18.61 14.66 -37.42
C VAL A 368 17.28 15.31 -37.81
N ALA A 369 16.21 15.07 -37.06
CA ALA A 369 14.91 15.69 -37.30
C ALA A 369 14.98 17.23 -37.25
N SER A 370 15.67 17.79 -36.25
CA SER A 370 15.89 19.24 -36.11
C SER A 370 16.60 19.82 -37.34
N ARG A 371 17.70 19.19 -37.79
CA ARG A 371 18.41 19.65 -39.00
C ARG A 371 17.58 19.49 -40.26
N GLN A 372 16.72 18.48 -40.33
CA GLN A 372 15.81 18.28 -41.43
C GLN A 372 14.75 19.39 -41.48
N THR A 373 14.22 19.84 -40.34
CA THR A 373 13.35 21.04 -40.28
C THR A 373 14.07 22.26 -40.83
N ASP A 374 15.30 22.54 -40.39
CA ASP A 374 16.07 23.72 -40.86
C ASP A 374 16.33 23.67 -42.39
N LEU A 375 16.66 22.49 -42.93
CA LEU A 375 16.84 22.27 -44.37
C LEU A 375 15.53 22.42 -45.15
N THR A 376 14.42 21.96 -44.58
CA THR A 376 13.10 22.04 -45.21
C THR A 376 12.62 23.49 -45.22
N ASP A 377 12.78 24.21 -44.12
CA ASP A 377 12.48 25.65 -44.01
C ASP A 377 13.31 26.46 -45.00
N SER A 378 14.61 26.14 -45.14
CA SER A 378 15.47 26.78 -46.15
C SER A 378 14.98 26.52 -47.58
N LYS A 379 14.59 25.27 -47.90
CA LYS A 379 14.03 24.92 -49.22
C LYS A 379 12.69 25.61 -49.48
N VAL A 380 11.82 25.67 -48.48
CA VAL A 380 10.53 26.35 -48.56
C VAL A 380 10.75 27.86 -48.73
N GLN A 381 11.68 28.47 -48.02
CA GLN A 381 12.03 29.88 -48.16
C GLN A 381 12.55 30.22 -49.56
N ILE A 382 13.46 29.40 -50.11
CA ILE A 382 13.93 29.55 -51.51
C ILE A 382 12.75 29.44 -52.48
N ALA A 383 11.84 28.47 -52.28
CA ALA A 383 10.66 28.32 -53.13
C ALA A 383 9.68 29.50 -52.98
N ILE A 384 9.54 30.09 -51.79
CA ILE A 384 8.74 31.30 -51.55
C ILE A 384 9.38 32.48 -52.28
N GLU A 385 10.70 32.66 -52.20
CA GLU A 385 11.41 33.75 -52.89
C GLU A 385 11.35 33.61 -54.41
N VAL A 386 11.52 32.40 -54.96
CA VAL A 386 11.34 32.13 -56.39
C VAL A 386 9.90 32.42 -56.81
N ASN A 387 8.90 31.93 -56.06
CA ASN A 387 7.50 32.24 -56.36
C ASN A 387 7.18 33.74 -56.22
N GLN A 388 7.78 34.45 -55.27
CA GLN A 388 7.62 35.89 -55.12
C GLN A 388 8.30 36.64 -56.27
N ALA A 389 9.47 36.20 -56.72
CA ALA A 389 10.16 36.74 -57.89
C ALA A 389 9.35 36.49 -59.17
N ASP A 390 8.81 35.28 -59.35
CA ASP A 390 7.94 34.94 -60.49
C ASP A 390 6.63 35.73 -60.44
N ALA A 391 6.01 35.89 -59.27
CA ALA A 391 4.82 36.71 -59.08
C ALA A 391 5.12 38.21 -59.32
N ALA A 392 6.32 38.68 -58.99
CA ALA A 392 6.76 40.04 -59.28
C ALA A 392 7.05 40.23 -60.78
N ALA A 393 7.67 39.25 -61.44
CA ALA A 393 7.92 39.25 -62.88
C ALA A 393 6.59 39.22 -63.66
N GLN A 394 5.65 38.38 -63.28
CA GLN A 394 4.31 38.35 -63.88
C GLN A 394 3.54 39.65 -63.63
N ARG A 395 3.65 40.26 -62.44
CA ARG A 395 3.08 41.61 -62.19
C ARG A 395 3.72 42.66 -63.10
N ALA A 396 5.04 42.65 -63.24
CA ALA A 396 5.76 43.58 -64.12
C ALA A 396 5.38 43.38 -65.60
N GLU A 397 5.19 42.15 -66.07
CA GLU A 397 4.69 41.85 -67.42
C GLU A 397 3.25 42.34 -67.63
N LYS A 398 2.37 42.13 -66.64
CA LYS A 398 1.00 42.62 -66.69
C LYS A 398 0.94 44.15 -66.66
N ASP A 399 1.78 44.80 -65.88
CA ASP A 399 1.90 46.26 -65.84
C ASP A 399 2.48 46.80 -67.16
N ALA A 400 3.45 46.11 -67.77
CA ALA A 400 3.96 46.45 -69.09
C ALA A 400 2.88 46.30 -70.19
N GLN A 401 2.12 45.20 -70.17
CA GLN A 401 0.97 45.01 -71.09
C GLN A 401 -0.12 46.06 -70.87
N ARG A 402 -0.40 46.43 -69.62
CA ARG A 402 -1.33 47.52 -69.28
C ARG A 402 -0.83 48.85 -69.85
N ASN A 403 0.47 49.14 -69.75
CA ASN A 403 1.04 50.36 -70.31
C ASN A 403 1.01 50.37 -71.85
N ILE A 404 1.25 49.24 -72.52
CA ILE A 404 1.13 49.12 -73.99
C ILE A 404 -0.31 49.35 -74.43
N THR A 405 -1.29 48.74 -73.74
CA THR A 405 -2.72 48.91 -74.08
C THR A 405 -3.21 50.34 -73.85
N ILE A 406 -2.73 51.02 -72.82
CA ILE A 406 -2.98 52.46 -72.60
C ILE A 406 -2.35 53.29 -73.74
N ALA A 407 -1.10 53.02 -74.10
CA ALA A 407 -0.43 53.74 -75.19
C ALA A 407 -1.11 53.51 -76.56
N GLU A 408 -1.60 52.30 -76.84
CA GLU A 408 -2.40 52.01 -78.05
C GLU A 408 -3.76 52.72 -78.03
N ALA A 409 -4.40 52.81 -76.86
CA ALA A 409 -5.65 53.56 -76.70
C ALA A 409 -5.44 55.07 -76.94
N ASP A 410 -4.36 55.65 -76.41
CA ASP A 410 -3.97 57.04 -76.63
C ASP A 410 -3.61 57.31 -78.11
N ALA A 411 -2.91 56.36 -78.76
CA ALA A 411 -2.61 56.42 -80.19
C ALA A 411 -3.89 56.35 -81.05
N ARG A 412 -4.85 55.49 -80.70
CA ARG A 412 -6.16 55.44 -81.38
C ARG A 412 -6.97 56.70 -81.15
N GLN A 413 -6.95 57.26 -79.94
CA GLN A 413 -7.65 58.49 -79.61
C GLN A 413 -7.10 59.69 -80.39
N THR A 414 -5.78 59.77 -80.56
CA THR A 414 -5.14 60.83 -81.36
C THR A 414 -5.44 60.70 -82.86
N ILE A 415 -5.45 59.48 -83.42
CA ILE A 415 -5.86 59.25 -84.82
C ILE A 415 -7.33 59.64 -85.03
N LEU A 416 -8.23 59.21 -84.15
CA LEU A 416 -9.67 59.56 -84.23
C LEU A 416 -9.90 61.07 -84.11
N ARG A 417 -9.14 61.77 -83.26
CA ARG A 417 -9.17 63.24 -83.18
C ARG A 417 -8.69 63.88 -84.50
N ALA A 418 -7.59 63.40 -85.07
CA ALA A 418 -7.07 63.91 -86.34
C ALA A 418 -8.05 63.67 -87.51
N GLU A 419 -8.74 62.53 -87.55
CA GLU A 419 -9.80 62.27 -88.53
C GLU A 419 -11.02 63.18 -88.34
N ALA A 420 -11.41 63.47 -87.10
CA ALA A 420 -12.50 64.40 -86.81
C ALA A 420 -12.16 65.83 -87.24
N GLU A 421 -10.94 66.30 -86.96
CA GLU A 421 -10.44 67.61 -87.41
C GLU A 421 -10.32 67.67 -88.94
N SER A 422 -9.87 66.59 -89.59
CA SER A 422 -9.84 66.48 -91.05
C SER A 422 -11.24 66.56 -91.67
N LYS A 423 -12.22 65.84 -91.13
CA LYS A 423 -13.62 65.95 -91.57
C LYS A 423 -14.19 67.35 -91.35
N GLN A 424 -13.85 68.00 -90.24
CA GLN A 424 -14.29 69.37 -89.93
C GLN A 424 -13.69 70.40 -90.89
N THR A 425 -12.40 70.27 -91.24
CA THR A 425 -11.73 71.16 -92.20
C THR A 425 -12.25 70.96 -93.63
N VAL A 426 -12.51 69.71 -94.06
CA VAL A 426 -13.14 69.43 -95.37
C VAL A 426 -14.55 70.00 -95.46
N LEU A 427 -15.36 69.87 -94.40
CA LEU A 427 -16.70 70.46 -94.35
C LEU A 427 -16.67 71.99 -94.42
N ARG A 428 -15.74 72.63 -93.70
CA ARG A 428 -15.54 74.10 -93.79
C ARG A 428 -15.07 74.53 -95.18
N ALA A 429 -14.10 73.82 -95.77
CA ALA A 429 -13.62 74.11 -97.12
C ALA A 429 -14.74 73.96 -98.18
N LYS A 430 -15.64 72.98 -98.01
CA LYS A 430 -16.81 72.81 -98.88
C LYS A 430 -17.81 73.96 -98.72
N ALA A 431 -18.07 74.41 -97.49
CA ALA A 431 -18.93 75.57 -97.23
C ALA A 431 -18.33 76.87 -97.81
N ASP A 432 -17.02 77.07 -97.68
CA ASP A 432 -16.32 78.22 -98.26
C ASP A 432 -16.26 78.17 -99.79
N SER A 433 -16.14 76.98 -100.37
CA SER A 433 -16.25 76.76 -101.83
C SER A 433 -17.66 77.12 -102.34
N GLU A 434 -18.71 76.69 -101.67
CA GLU A 434 -20.09 77.01 -102.07
C GLU A 434 -20.34 78.52 -101.94
N ARG A 435 -19.82 79.15 -100.89
CA ARG A 435 -19.88 80.60 -100.69
C ARG A 435 -19.15 81.38 -101.79
N THR A 436 -17.96 80.94 -102.21
CA THR A 436 -17.19 81.59 -103.27
C THR A 436 -17.82 81.42 -104.65
N VAL A 437 -18.43 80.26 -104.95
CA VAL A 437 -19.19 80.04 -106.20
C VAL A 437 -20.43 80.94 -106.26
N LEU A 438 -21.17 81.09 -105.15
CA LEU A 438 -22.31 82.00 -105.06
C LEU A 438 -21.90 83.48 -105.27
N LEU A 439 -20.79 83.91 -104.66
CA LEU A 439 -20.24 85.25 -104.87
C LEU A 439 -19.74 85.46 -106.30
N ALA A 440 -19.09 84.48 -106.91
CA ALA A 440 -18.61 84.56 -108.29
C ALA A 440 -19.77 84.67 -109.30
N ASN A 441 -20.88 83.94 -109.07
CA ASN A 441 -22.08 84.07 -109.89
C ASN A 441 -22.75 85.44 -109.74
N ALA A 442 -22.80 85.98 -108.51
CA ALA A 442 -23.30 87.33 -108.26
C ALA A 442 -22.42 88.42 -108.93
N GLU A 443 -21.10 88.26 -108.91
CA GLU A 443 -20.16 89.14 -109.61
C GLU A 443 -20.25 89.00 -111.14
N ALA A 444 -20.50 87.80 -111.66
CA ALA A 444 -20.69 87.57 -113.10
C ALA A 444 -21.96 88.25 -113.61
N GLU A 445 -23.08 88.16 -112.88
CA GLU A 445 -24.31 88.90 -113.22
C GLU A 445 -24.12 90.43 -113.14
N SER A 446 -23.38 90.89 -112.14
CA SER A 446 -23.01 92.31 -111.99
C SER A 446 -22.19 92.80 -113.19
N LYS A 447 -21.12 92.10 -113.54
CA LYS A 447 -20.25 92.45 -114.68
C LYS A 447 -20.97 92.36 -116.03
N ALA A 448 -21.88 91.39 -116.20
CA ALA A 448 -22.71 91.30 -117.41
C ALA A 448 -23.63 92.52 -117.58
N ARG A 449 -24.26 93.01 -116.50
CA ARG A 449 -25.09 94.23 -116.55
C ARG A 449 -24.27 95.49 -116.82
N VAL A 450 -23.06 95.59 -116.27
CA VAL A 450 -22.15 96.73 -116.49
C VAL A 450 -21.65 96.75 -117.94
N GLN A 451 -21.27 95.60 -118.52
CA GLN A 451 -20.80 95.55 -119.91
C GLN A 451 -21.91 95.81 -120.94
N ILE A 452 -23.16 95.44 -120.65
CA ILE A 452 -24.31 95.83 -121.48
C ILE A 452 -24.53 97.35 -121.45
N ALA A 453 -24.29 98.00 -120.31
CA ALA A 453 -24.34 99.47 -120.18
C ALA A 453 -23.17 100.18 -120.89
N GLU A 454 -21.95 99.65 -120.80
CA GLU A 454 -20.77 100.19 -121.50
C GLU A 454 -20.86 100.03 -123.03
N ALA A 455 -21.47 98.94 -123.53
CA ALA A 455 -21.70 98.75 -124.97
C ALA A 455 -22.73 99.71 -125.57
N LEU A 456 -23.71 100.17 -124.77
CA LEU A 456 -24.65 101.23 -125.15
C LEU A 456 -23.98 102.62 -125.13
N GLY A 457 -23.11 102.89 -124.15
CA GLY A 457 -22.35 104.15 -124.06
C GLY A 457 -21.31 104.35 -125.16
N ILE A 458 -20.59 103.28 -125.56
CA ILE A 458 -19.53 103.39 -126.58
C ILE A 458 -20.09 103.59 -128.00
N ARG A 459 -21.32 103.16 -128.28
CA ARG A 459 -21.98 103.40 -129.58
C ARG A 459 -22.27 104.89 -129.81
N GLU A 460 -22.59 105.64 -128.75
CA GLU A 460 -22.80 107.08 -128.82
C GLU A 460 -21.49 107.87 -128.90
N VAL A 461 -20.46 107.45 -128.17
CA VAL A 461 -19.13 108.10 -128.22
C VAL A 461 -18.45 107.92 -129.59
N ARG A 462 -18.75 106.84 -130.34
CA ARG A 462 -18.25 106.61 -131.70
C ARG A 462 -18.79 107.60 -132.75
N LYS A 463 -19.87 108.35 -132.46
CA LYS A 463 -20.41 109.40 -133.35
C LYS A 463 -19.86 110.80 -133.08
N ALA A 464 -19.20 111.04 -131.94
CA ALA A 464 -18.95 112.40 -131.46
C ALA A 464 -17.49 112.90 -131.54
N TYR A 465 -16.48 112.06 -131.81
CA TYR A 465 -15.09 112.54 -131.95
C TYR A 465 -14.34 111.87 -133.10
N GLY A 466 -14.02 112.69 -134.12
CA GLY A 466 -13.20 112.33 -135.27
C GLY A 466 -11.71 112.66 -135.08
N SER A 467 -10.89 111.94 -135.84
CA SER A 467 -9.44 112.08 -136.07
C SER A 467 -8.46 111.59 -134.98
N SER A 468 -7.44 110.90 -135.49
CA SER A 468 -6.58 109.90 -134.85
C SER A 468 -5.33 110.44 -134.15
N SER A 469 -5.38 111.60 -133.50
CA SER A 469 -4.17 112.20 -132.90
C SER A 469 -4.19 112.40 -131.38
N ILE A 470 -5.30 112.10 -130.69
CA ILE A 470 -5.41 112.29 -129.23
C ILE A 470 -5.34 110.97 -128.43
N MET A 471 -5.53 109.81 -129.07
CA MET A 471 -5.43 108.50 -128.41
C MET A 471 -4.04 108.18 -127.82
N VAL A 472 -2.97 108.82 -128.31
CA VAL A 472 -1.59 108.52 -127.86
C VAL A 472 -1.21 109.33 -126.61
N LYS A 473 -1.71 110.57 -126.47
CA LYS A 473 -1.33 111.43 -125.34
C LYS A 473 -2.01 111.04 -124.03
N GLN A 474 -3.24 110.51 -124.09
CA GLN A 474 -3.95 110.09 -122.88
C GLN A 474 -3.47 108.72 -122.36
N LYS A 475 -3.06 107.81 -123.25
CA LYS A 475 -2.46 106.52 -122.85
C LYS A 475 -1.06 106.64 -122.26
N MET A 476 -0.27 107.65 -122.65
CA MET A 476 1.05 107.89 -122.05
C MET A 476 0.97 108.35 -120.58
N ILE A 477 -0.06 109.11 -120.20
CA ILE A 477 -0.19 109.60 -118.81
C ILE A 477 -0.67 108.48 -117.86
N GLY A 478 -1.49 107.54 -118.34
CA GLY A 478 -1.90 106.38 -117.54
C GLY A 478 -0.74 105.41 -117.24
N GLN A 479 0.10 105.13 -118.23
CA GLN A 479 1.25 104.22 -118.03
C GLN A 479 2.39 104.83 -117.20
N ILE A 480 2.45 106.16 -117.05
CA ILE A 480 3.39 106.84 -116.14
C ILE A 480 2.85 106.83 -114.69
N ALA A 481 1.53 106.77 -114.47
CA ALA A 481 0.95 106.65 -113.13
C ALA A 481 1.12 105.24 -112.54
N ASP A 482 1.07 104.19 -113.38
CA ASP A 482 1.30 102.80 -112.95
C ASP A 482 2.78 102.50 -112.68
N ALA A 483 3.72 103.26 -113.27
CA ALA A 483 5.16 103.10 -113.04
C ALA A 483 5.73 103.89 -111.83
N LEU A 484 4.93 104.77 -111.20
CA LEU A 484 5.35 105.58 -110.04
C LEU A 484 4.86 105.05 -108.68
N LYS A 485 4.08 103.97 -108.68
CA LYS A 485 3.56 103.33 -107.46
C LYS A 485 4.44 102.19 -106.95
N ASP A 486 5.65 102.07 -107.51
CA ASP A 486 6.74 101.28 -106.96
C ASP A 486 7.87 102.20 -106.48
N THR A 487 8.43 101.86 -105.32
CA THR A 487 9.66 102.36 -104.67
C THR A 487 9.56 103.40 -103.53
N LYS A 488 9.82 102.92 -102.31
CA LYS A 488 10.65 103.58 -101.28
C LYS A 488 11.20 102.57 -100.27
N HIS A 489 12.51 102.33 -100.35
CA HIS A 489 13.35 101.77 -99.29
C HIS A 489 13.82 102.90 -98.32
N PRO A 490 14.29 102.53 -97.12
CA PRO A 490 15.64 102.89 -96.64
C PRO A 490 16.42 101.63 -96.17
N LEU A 491 17.69 101.36 -96.55
CA LEU A 491 18.98 101.95 -96.08
C LEU A 491 19.11 101.82 -94.54
N VAL A 492 19.93 100.95 -93.92
CA VAL A 492 21.42 100.82 -93.98
C VAL A 492 21.88 99.42 -93.48
N PRO A 493 22.98 98.82 -94.02
CA PRO A 493 23.61 97.57 -93.56
C PRO A 493 24.99 97.78 -92.89
N HIS A 494 25.48 96.83 -92.07
CA HIS A 494 26.93 96.56 -91.90
C HIS A 494 27.22 95.12 -91.42
N SER A 495 28.24 94.54 -92.05
CA SER A 495 29.15 93.46 -91.61
C SER A 495 29.87 93.83 -90.27
N VAL A 496 30.61 92.98 -89.54
CA VAL A 496 32.00 92.52 -89.80
C VAL A 496 32.40 91.37 -88.84
N VAL A 497 33.32 90.53 -89.33
CA VAL A 497 34.22 89.56 -88.67
C VAL A 497 35.27 90.22 -87.75
N SER A 498 35.74 89.56 -86.67
CA SER A 498 37.11 89.60 -86.06
C SER A 498 37.08 89.02 -84.62
N MET A 499 37.66 87.85 -84.28
CA MET A 499 39.07 87.52 -83.95
C MET A 499 39.68 88.25 -82.73
N GLY A 500 40.18 87.46 -81.76
CA GLY A 500 41.10 87.87 -80.67
C GLY A 500 40.56 87.56 -79.28
N ALA A 501 40.90 86.44 -78.64
CA ALA A 501 42.13 86.18 -77.88
C ALA A 501 42.06 86.63 -76.40
N GLY A 502 42.40 85.71 -75.49
CA GLY A 502 43.05 86.08 -74.22
C GLY A 502 42.29 85.76 -72.94
N ALA A 503 42.74 84.67 -72.31
CA ALA A 503 43.21 84.62 -70.92
C ALA A 503 42.22 84.71 -69.75
N GLU A 504 42.30 83.63 -68.95
CA GLU A 504 42.52 83.64 -67.50
C GLU A 504 41.57 84.41 -66.57
N GLY A 505 40.95 83.61 -65.69
CA GLY A 505 41.24 83.73 -64.26
C GLY A 505 40.22 84.51 -63.43
N GLY A 506 40.07 84.08 -62.17
CA GLY A 506 39.36 84.84 -61.13
C GLY A 506 38.08 84.15 -60.69
N ASN A 507 38.10 83.12 -59.84
CA ASN A 507 38.45 83.13 -58.42
C ASN A 507 37.30 83.65 -57.52
N GLU A 508 37.14 82.96 -56.39
CA GLU A 508 36.40 83.34 -55.17
C GLU A 508 34.85 83.27 -55.27
N SER A 509 34.09 82.82 -54.27
CA SER A 509 34.34 82.63 -52.84
C SER A 509 33.26 81.69 -52.27
N PRO A 510 33.52 81.03 -51.12
CA PRO A 510 32.71 79.97 -50.57
C PRO A 510 31.74 80.47 -49.47
N LEU A 511 31.06 79.48 -48.86
CA LEU A 511 30.73 79.45 -47.44
C LEU A 511 29.56 80.31 -46.94
N THR A 512 28.92 79.72 -45.93
CA THR A 512 27.97 80.28 -44.97
C THR A 512 26.53 80.39 -45.46
N GLN A 513 25.52 79.90 -44.72
CA GLN A 513 25.37 79.94 -43.27
C GLN A 513 24.48 78.76 -42.84
N MET A 514 24.99 77.88 -41.99
CA MET A 514 24.85 77.87 -40.52
C MET A 514 23.72 76.95 -40.08
N LEU A 515 24.07 75.77 -39.57
CA LEU A 515 24.50 75.53 -38.17
C LEU A 515 23.30 75.66 -37.23
N THR A 516 22.78 74.51 -36.78
CA THR A 516 23.15 73.92 -35.49
C THR A 516 22.71 72.46 -35.46
#